data_AF-A0A0C2JKE9-F1
#
_entry.id   AF-A0A0C2JKE9-F1
#
_cell.length_a   1.000
_cell.length_b   1.000
_cell.length_c   1.000
_cell.angle_alpha   90.00
_cell.angle_beta   90.00
_cell.angle_gamma   90.00
#
_symmetry.space_group_name_H-M   'P 1'
#
loop_
_entity.id
_entity.type
_entity.pdbx_description
1 polymer ?
#
loop_
_entity_poly.entity_id
_entity_poly.type
_entity_poly.pdbx_seq_one_letter_code
_entity_poly.pdbx_strand_id
1 'polypeptide(L)' 'MTDATPLGHTESAENAHAATEQQQAAGIAERTLQMARERLAALDDMPTADHVAVFDELHQELSTVLNGLEKDDSPRGG' A
#
# COMPACT_ATOMS: atom_id res chain seq x y z
N MET A 1 9.92 48.60 9.45
CA MET A 1 8.67 48.26 8.73
C MET A 1 9.07 47.47 7.50
N THR A 2 8.29 46.42 7.16
CA THR A 2 8.52 45.32 6.18
C THR A 2 9.51 44.25 6.64
N ASP A 3 9.21 42.95 6.63
CA ASP A 3 8.01 42.19 6.26
C ASP A 3 8.16 40.82 6.94
N ALA A 4 7.18 40.39 7.73
CA ALA A 4 7.21 39.09 8.39
C ALA A 4 6.55 38.08 7.45
N THR A 5 7.37 37.36 6.68
CA THR A 5 6.94 36.25 5.83
C THR A 5 6.18 35.20 6.67
N PRO A 6 4.90 34.91 6.39
CA PRO A 6 4.16 33.88 7.11
C PRO A 6 4.50 32.51 6.51
N LEU A 7 5.44 31.79 7.14
CA LEU A 7 5.88 30.44 6.75
C LEU A 7 4.81 29.33 6.93
N GLY A 8 3.57 29.65 7.29
CA GLY A 8 2.54 28.64 7.60
C GLY A 8 1.76 28.05 6.41
N HIS A 9 2.09 28.39 5.15
CA HIS A 9 1.29 27.97 3.99
C HIS A 9 1.76 26.69 3.30
N THR A 10 3.02 26.28 3.48
CA THR A 10 3.57 25.08 2.82
C THR A 10 3.21 23.79 3.56
N GLU A 11 3.22 23.81 4.90
CA GLU A 11 2.92 22.64 5.72
C GLU A 11 1.51 22.08 5.47
N SER A 12 0.51 22.94 5.23
CA SER A 12 -0.86 22.48 4.92
C SER A 12 -0.99 21.80 3.56
N ALA A 13 -0.18 22.17 2.56
CA ALA A 13 -0.21 21.56 1.24
C ALA A 13 0.55 20.22 1.24
N GLU A 14 1.68 20.15 1.95
CA GLU A 14 2.47 18.94 2.13
C GLU A 14 1.69 17.87 2.91
N ASN A 15 0.97 18.28 3.96
CA ASN A 15 0.16 17.36 4.77
C ASN A 15 -1.07 16.82 4.01
N ALA A 16 -1.67 17.64 3.13
CA ALA A 16 -2.73 17.19 2.24
C ALA A 16 -2.23 16.20 1.17
N HIS A 17 -1.00 16.37 0.69
CA HIS A 17 -0.38 15.43 -0.26
C HIS A 17 -0.13 14.07 0.41
N ALA A 18 0.48 14.08 1.60
CA ALA A 18 0.75 12.86 2.37
C ALA A 18 -0.54 12.10 2.72
N ALA A 19 -1.61 12.80 3.13
CA ALA A 19 -2.91 12.18 3.37
C ALA A 19 -3.51 11.53 2.11
N THR A 20 -3.27 12.11 0.94
CA THR A 20 -3.76 11.57 -0.34
C THR A 20 -2.96 10.33 -0.75
N GLU A 21 -1.64 10.33 -0.56
CA GLU A 21 -0.75 9.20 -0.82
C GLU A 21 -1.05 8.02 0.11
N GLN A 22 -1.26 8.29 1.40
CA GLN A 22 -1.69 7.28 2.39
C GLN A 22 -3.05 6.67 2.04
N GLN A 23 -3.99 7.46 1.55
CA GLN A 23 -5.31 6.97 1.15
C GLN A 23 -5.27 6.14 -0.14
N GLN A 24 -4.36 6.47 -1.07
CA GLN A 24 -4.11 5.65 -2.26
C GLN A 24 -3.42 4.32 -1.90
N ALA A 25 -2.41 4.35 -1.04
CA ALA A 25 -1.74 3.18 -0.48
C ALA A 25 -2.73 2.23 0.21
N ALA A 26 -3.63 2.77 1.03
CA ALA A 26 -4.69 2.00 1.68
C ALA A 26 -5.64 1.34 0.68
N GLY A 27 -6.04 2.06 -0.39
CA GLY A 27 -6.91 1.51 -1.43
C GLY A 27 -6.26 0.37 -2.24
N ILE A 28 -4.96 0.46 -2.50
CA ILE A 28 -4.18 -0.61 -3.16
C ILE A 28 -4.10 -1.83 -2.24
N ALA A 29 -3.77 -1.63 -0.96
CA ALA A 29 -3.68 -2.71 0.03
C ALA A 29 -5.01 -3.44 0.21
N GLU A 30 -6.12 -2.70 0.32
CA GLU A 30 -7.45 -3.29 0.50
C GLU A 30 -7.89 -4.10 -0.72
N ARG A 31 -7.64 -3.61 -1.94
CA ARG A 31 -7.92 -4.37 -3.16
C ARG A 31 -7.09 -5.66 -3.23
N THR A 32 -5.79 -5.59 -2.95
CA THR A 32 -4.91 -6.78 -2.96
C THR A 32 -5.37 -7.80 -1.92
N LEU A 33 -5.74 -7.35 -0.73
CA LEU A 33 -6.25 -8.23 0.33
C LEU A 33 -7.56 -8.91 -0.09
N GLN A 34 -8.47 -8.19 -0.73
CA GLN A 34 -9.72 -8.74 -1.23
C GLN A 34 -9.47 -9.83 -2.28
N MET A 35 -8.59 -9.57 -3.25
CA MET A 35 -8.20 -10.57 -4.26
C MET A 35 -7.52 -11.80 -3.64
N ALA A 36 -6.69 -11.61 -2.63
CA ALA A 36 -6.06 -12.72 -1.90
C ALA A 36 -7.11 -13.59 -1.20
N ARG A 37 -8.11 -12.98 -0.54
CA ARG A 37 -9.21 -13.71 0.11
C ARG A 37 -10.04 -14.51 -0.89
N GLU A 38 -10.32 -13.96 -2.06
CA GLU A 38 -11.06 -14.67 -3.12
C GLU A 38 -10.29 -15.89 -3.63
N ARG A 39 -8.97 -15.76 -3.83
CA ARG A 39 -8.12 -16.89 -4.22
C ARG A 39 -8.01 -17.95 -3.13
N LEU A 40 -7.94 -17.54 -1.86
CA LEU A 40 -8.00 -18.47 -0.72
C LEU A 40 -9.33 -19.21 -0.65
N ALA A 41 -10.46 -18.55 -0.93
CA ALA A 41 -11.76 -19.22 -0.97
C ALA A 41 -11.84 -20.24 -2.12
N ALA A 42 -11.21 -19.96 -3.26
CA ALA A 42 -11.13 -20.91 -4.38
C ALA A 42 -10.26 -22.14 -4.08
N LEU A 43 -9.38 -22.07 -3.07
CA LEU A 43 -8.57 -23.22 -2.65
C LEU A 43 -9.40 -24.31 -1.97
N ASP A 44 -10.48 -23.97 -1.29
CA ASP A 44 -11.36 -24.95 -0.63
C ASP A 44 -11.95 -25.97 -1.64
N ASP A 45 -12.08 -25.58 -2.91
CA ASP A 45 -12.56 -26.42 -4.00
C ASP A 45 -11.43 -27.12 -4.79
N MET A 46 -10.16 -26.87 -4.46
CA MET A 46 -8.99 -27.44 -5.14
C MET A 46 -8.36 -28.62 -4.38
N PRO A 47 -7.65 -29.52 -5.08
CA PRO A 47 -6.85 -30.55 -4.44
C PRO A 47 -5.78 -29.95 -3.51
N THR A 48 -5.61 -30.53 -2.31
CA THR A 48 -4.64 -30.03 -1.31
C THR A 48 -3.20 -30.01 -1.83
N ALA A 49 -2.87 -30.83 -2.82
CA ALA A 49 -1.56 -30.83 -3.48
C ALA A 49 -1.25 -29.48 -4.17
N ASP A 50 -2.28 -28.76 -4.63
CA ASP A 50 -2.14 -27.49 -5.34
C ASP A 50 -2.17 -26.28 -4.39
N HIS A 51 -2.57 -26.48 -3.13
CA HIS A 51 -2.70 -25.39 -2.15
C HIS A 51 -1.36 -24.69 -1.90
N VAL A 52 -0.27 -25.46 -1.81
CA VAL A 52 1.07 -24.91 -1.52
C VAL A 52 1.52 -23.96 -2.62
N ALA A 53 1.30 -24.30 -3.89
CA ALA A 53 1.68 -23.45 -5.01
C ALA A 53 0.93 -22.11 -4.99
N VAL A 54 -0.37 -22.14 -4.70
CA VAL A 54 -1.19 -20.92 -4.58
C VAL A 54 -0.81 -20.09 -3.36
N PHE A 55 -0.47 -20.73 -2.22
CA PHE A 55 0.04 -20.01 -1.06
C PHE A 55 1.36 -19.30 -1.34
N ASP A 56 2.29 -19.95 -2.06
CA ASP A 56 3.57 -19.35 -2.44
C ASP A 56 3.36 -18.13 -3.37
N GLU A 57 2.48 -18.25 -4.36
CA GLU A 57 2.13 -17.14 -5.26
C GLU A 57 1.48 -15.97 -4.52
N LEU A 58 0.52 -16.25 -3.63
CA LEU A 58 -0.13 -15.24 -2.79
C LEU A 58 0.89 -14.54 -1.87
N HIS A 59 1.79 -15.31 -1.26
CA HIS A 59 2.83 -14.76 -0.40
C HIS A 59 3.78 -13.84 -1.16
N GLN A 60 4.14 -14.20 -2.40
CA GLN A 60 5.00 -13.37 -3.25
C GLN A 60 4.31 -12.07 -3.70
N GLU A 61 3.03 -12.14 -4.07
CA GLU A 61 2.24 -10.96 -4.45
C GLU A 61 2.07 -10.00 -3.27
N LEU A 62 1.69 -10.52 -2.10
CA LEU A 62 1.54 -9.70 -0.88
C LEU A 62 2.86 -9.08 -0.44
N SER A 63 3.95 -9.85 -0.45
CA SER A 63 5.29 -9.33 -0.12
C SER A 63 5.74 -8.23 -1.09
N THR A 64 5.39 -8.36 -2.37
CA THR A 64 5.68 -7.35 -3.39
C THR A 64 4.90 -6.07 -3.15
N VAL A 65 3.60 -6.18 -2.85
CA VAL A 65 2.74 -5.04 -2.54
C VAL A 65 3.22 -4.34 -1.27
N LEU A 66 3.49 -5.09 -0.19
CA LEU A 66 3.98 -4.52 1.07
C LEU A 66 5.32 -3.78 0.89
N ASN A 67 6.28 -4.36 0.17
CA ASN A 67 7.56 -3.72 -0.12
C ASN A 67 7.41 -2.49 -1.04
N GLY A 68 6.42 -2.50 -1.94
CA GLY A 68 6.05 -1.31 -2.73
C GLY A 68 5.54 -0.19 -1.83
N LEU A 69 4.64 -0.51 -0.91
CA LEU A 69 4.06 0.45 0.04
C LEU A 69 5.13 1.02 1.01
N GLU A 70 6.08 0.20 1.49
CA GLU A 70 7.20 0.69 2.32
C GLU A 70 8.15 1.64 1.58
N LYS A 71 8.31 1.46 0.26
CA LYS A 71 9.12 2.35 -0.58
C LYS A 71 8.43 3.66 -0.89
N ASP A 72 7.10 3.65 -1.03
CA ASP A 72 6.31 4.86 -1.22
C ASP A 72 6.16 5.67 0.09
N ASP A 73 6.21 5.00 1.25
CA ASP A 73 6.22 5.62 2.59
C ASP A 73 7.64 6.09 3.01
N SER A 74 8.67 5.76 2.23
CA SER A 74 10.03 6.27 2.45
C SER A 74 10.10 7.74 2.02
N PRO A 75 10.39 8.67 2.93
CA PRO A 75 10.45 10.08 2.58
C PRO A 75 11.54 10.27 1.52
N ARG A 76 11.20 10.93 0.41
CA ARG A 76 12.16 11.35 -0.63
C ARG A 76 13.34 12.08 0.02
N GLY A 77 14.43 11.37 0.24
CA GLY A 77 15.60 11.86 0.96
C GLY A 77 16.81 10.96 0.71
N GLY A 78 17.43 11.13 -0.46
CA GLY A 78 18.75 10.62 -0.83
C GLY A 78 19.44 11.63 -1.72
#